data_AF-A0A7J4N7Y0-F1
#
_entry.id   AF-A0A7J4N7Y0-F1
#
_cell.length_a   1.000
_cell.length_b   1.000
_cell.length_c   1.000
_cell.angle_alpha   90.00
_cell.angle_beta   90.00
_cell.angle_gamma   90.00
#
_symmetry.space_group_name_H-M   'P 1'
#
loop_
_entity.id
_entity.type
_entity.pdbx_description
1 polymer ?
#
loop_
_entity_poly.entity_id
_entity_poly.type
_entity_poly.pdbx_seq_one_letter_code
_entity_poly.pdbx_strand_id
1 'polypeptide(L)'
;MIDDSSHDLEWEKGKLRKDHADILALLDPKAGGQNVDLFALGEYLSQYPFLTSCLKQTADDADAISWYGRMDRNEVEAAIRTILRSI
;
A
#
# COMPACT_ATOMS: atom_id res chain seq x y z
N MET A 1 8.88 20.12 27.42
CA MET A 1 7.89 19.68 26.44
C MET A 1 8.70 19.40 25.19
N ILE A 2 8.99 18.13 24.92
CA ILE A 2 9.89 17.68 23.86
C ILE A 2 9.06 17.57 22.60
N ASP A 3 9.45 18.32 21.57
CA ASP A 3 8.92 18.20 20.22
C ASP A 3 9.59 16.97 19.59
N ASP A 4 8.85 15.88 19.48
CA ASP A 4 9.29 14.58 18.92
C ASP A 4 9.18 14.55 17.38
N SER A 5 9.05 15.72 16.76
CA SER A 5 9.19 15.93 15.32
C SER A 5 10.67 15.81 14.95
N SER A 6 11.22 14.60 14.91
CA SER A 6 12.56 14.39 14.38
C SER A 6 12.60 14.91 12.93
N HIS A 7 13.37 15.99 12.71
CA HIS A 7 13.63 16.66 11.44
C HIS A 7 14.35 15.79 10.38
N ASP A 8 14.31 14.47 10.53
CA ASP A 8 15.03 13.56 9.66
C ASP A 8 14.10 13.03 8.55
N LEU A 9 13.99 13.82 7.49
CA LEU A 9 13.16 13.52 6.31
C LEU A 9 13.47 12.14 5.71
N GLU A 10 14.69 11.62 5.89
CA GLU A 10 15.04 10.27 5.43
C GLU A 10 14.38 9.18 6.29
N TRP A 11 14.31 9.38 7.61
CA TRP A 11 13.66 8.45 8.52
C TRP A 11 12.15 8.35 8.25
N GLU A 12 11.48 9.49 8.06
CA GLU A 12 10.05 9.51 7.73
C GLU A 12 9.75 8.91 6.35
N LYS A 13 10.61 9.15 5.35
CA LYS A 13 10.52 8.47 4.05
C LYS A 13 10.74 6.95 4.18
N GLY A 14 11.64 6.53 5.04
CA GLY A 14 11.90 5.11 5.32
C GLY A 14 10.69 4.41 5.93
N LYS A 15 9.99 5.07 6.87
CA LYS A 15 8.72 4.57 7.43
C LYS A 15 7.65 4.43 6.34
N LEU A 16 7.44 5.47 5.54
CA LEU A 16 6.42 5.44 4.48
C LEU A 16 6.67 4.30 3.48
N ARG A 17 7.93 4.08 3.09
CA ARG A 17 8.31 2.98 2.20
C ARG A 17 8.02 1.61 2.81
N LYS A 18 8.27 1.45 4.12
CA LYS A 18 7.95 0.23 4.84
C LYS A 18 6.43 0.01 4.87
N ASP A 19 5.66 1.05 5.17
CA ASP A 19 4.20 0.97 5.18
C ASP A 19 3.64 0.57 3.80
N HIS A 20 4.19 1.11 2.72
CA HIS A 20 3.85 0.68 1.35
C HIS A 20 4.21 -0.79 1.10
N ALA A 21 5.37 -1.26 1.54
CA ALA A 21 5.74 -2.68 1.40
C ALA A 21 4.81 -3.61 2.22
N ASP A 22 4.38 -3.19 3.41
CA ASP A 22 3.40 -3.93 4.23
C ASP A 22 2.03 -3.98 3.54
N ILE A 23 1.59 -2.88 2.90
CA ILE A 23 0.39 -2.89 2.04
C ILE A 23 0.55 -3.91 0.90
N LEU A 24 1.69 -3.90 0.19
CA LEU A 24 1.93 -4.87 -0.89
C LEU A 24 1.85 -6.31 -0.39
N ALA A 25 2.39 -6.60 0.80
CA ALA A 25 2.31 -7.92 1.40
C ALA A 25 0.87 -8.37 1.67
N LEU A 26 -0.01 -7.44 2.08
CA LEU A 26 -1.43 -7.71 2.29
C LEU A 26 -2.20 -7.90 0.98
N LEU A 27 -1.76 -7.26 -0.10
CA LEU A 27 -2.43 -7.34 -1.40
C LEU A 27 -1.92 -8.49 -2.28
N ASP A 28 -0.70 -8.98 -2.05
CA ASP A 28 -0.11 -10.07 -2.83
C ASP A 28 -0.96 -11.35 -2.72
N PRO A 29 -1.60 -11.81 -3.82
CA PRO A 29 -2.38 -13.04 -3.82
C PRO A 29 -1.57 -14.28 -3.42
N LYS A 30 -0.24 -14.25 -3.55
CA LYS A 30 0.67 -15.35 -3.19
C LYS A 30 1.10 -15.31 -1.72
N ALA A 31 0.88 -14.20 -1.00
CA ALA A 31 1.33 -14.02 0.39
C ALA A 31 0.19 -13.73 1.40
N GLY A 32 -1.04 -13.53 0.96
CA GLY A 32 -2.19 -13.34 1.85
C GLY A 32 -3.38 -12.60 1.24
N GLY A 33 -3.21 -11.94 0.09
CA GLY A 33 -4.22 -11.12 -0.57
C GLY A 33 -5.50 -11.85 -0.98
N GLN A 34 -5.48 -13.18 -1.08
CA GLN A 34 -6.68 -13.99 -1.32
C GLN A 34 -7.64 -14.00 -0.12
N ASN A 35 -7.17 -13.64 1.08
CA ASN A 35 -7.98 -13.60 2.30
C ASN A 35 -8.56 -12.20 2.58
N VAL A 36 -8.36 -11.24 1.69
CA VAL A 36 -8.89 -9.89 1.84
C VAL A 36 -10.38 -9.90 1.48
N ASP A 37 -11.22 -9.49 2.43
CA ASP A 37 -12.63 -9.25 2.17
C ASP A 37 -12.79 -7.98 1.32
N LEU A 38 -13.01 -8.17 0.02
CA LEU A 38 -13.16 -7.09 -0.94
C LEU A 38 -14.39 -6.22 -0.68
N PHE A 39 -15.45 -6.78 -0.08
CA PHE A 39 -16.66 -6.02 0.22
C PHE A 39 -16.38 -5.01 1.34
N ALA A 40 -15.79 -5.49 2.45
CA ALA A 40 -15.40 -4.63 3.56
C ALA A 40 -14.36 -3.59 3.12
N LEU A 41 -13.38 -3.98 2.30
CA LEU A 41 -12.39 -3.06 1.75
C LEU A 41 -13.04 -1.96 0.88
N GLY A 42 -14.08 -2.30 0.12
CA GLY A 42 -14.89 -1.33 -0.64
C GLY A 42 -15.59 -0.31 0.23
N GLU A 43 -16.24 -0.75 1.30
CA GLU A 43 -16.88 0.14 2.26
C GLU A 43 -15.86 1.13 2.84
N TYR A 44 -14.67 0.65 3.23
CA TYR A 44 -13.60 1.52 3.72
C TYR A 44 -13.09 2.49 2.66
N LEU A 45 -12.88 2.05 1.42
CA LEU A 45 -12.42 2.92 0.34
C LEU A 45 -13.46 4.00 -0.02
N SER A 46 -14.74 3.68 0.07
CA SER A 46 -15.83 4.64 -0.11
C SER A 46 -15.94 5.62 1.06
N GLN A 47 -15.76 5.14 2.29
CA GLN A 47 -15.86 5.97 3.49
C GLN A 47 -14.64 6.89 3.66
N TYR A 48 -13.47 6.43 3.22
CA TYR A 48 -12.19 7.10 3.42
C TYR A 48 -11.44 7.26 2.09
N PRO A 49 -11.72 8.33 1.30
CA PRO A 49 -11.14 8.53 -0.03
C PRO A 49 -9.60 8.56 -0.05
N PHE A 50 -8.96 8.93 1.06
CA PHE A 50 -7.51 8.94 1.17
C PHE A 50 -6.89 7.54 1.00
N LEU A 51 -7.62 6.47 1.34
CA LEU A 51 -7.15 5.09 1.17
C LEU A 51 -6.94 4.74 -0.31
N THR A 52 -7.79 5.27 -1.21
CA THR A 52 -7.58 5.12 -2.66
C THR A 52 -6.28 5.81 -3.10
N SER A 53 -5.99 6.98 -2.54
CA SER A 53 -4.73 7.69 -2.80
C SER A 53 -3.52 6.93 -2.23
N CYS A 54 -3.64 6.28 -1.07
CA CYS A 54 -2.58 5.43 -0.51
C CYS A 54 -2.29 4.23 -1.41
N LEU A 55 -3.32 3.55 -1.93
CA LEU A 55 -3.15 2.45 -2.88
C LEU A 55 -2.44 2.91 -4.16
N LYS A 56 -2.85 4.05 -4.73
CA LYS A 56 -2.19 4.61 -5.90
C LYS A 56 -0.73 4.96 -5.64
N GLN A 57 -0.43 5.62 -4.51
CA GLN A 57 0.94 5.94 -4.12
C GLN A 57 1.79 4.69 -3.90
N THR A 58 1.22 3.62 -3.35
CA THR A 58 1.89 2.33 -3.18
C THR A 58 2.28 1.74 -4.55
N ALA A 59 1.42 1.86 -5.56
CA ALA A 59 1.73 1.41 -6.93
C ALA A 59 2.87 2.22 -7.58
N ASP A 60 3.02 3.49 -7.23
CA ASP A 60 4.04 4.39 -7.76
C ASP A 60 5.37 4.32 -6.99
N ASP A 61 5.41 3.70 -5.81
CA ASP A 61 6.60 3.57 -4.97
C ASP A 61 7.49 2.40 -5.43
N ALA A 62 8.33 2.68 -6.43
CA ALA A 62 9.29 1.73 -6.97
C ALA A 62 10.25 1.15 -5.91
N ASP A 63 10.59 1.93 -4.88
CA ASP A 63 11.49 1.46 -3.83
C ASP A 63 10.78 0.48 -2.88
N ALA A 64 9.51 0.73 -2.54
CA ALA A 64 8.70 -0.21 -1.77
C ALA A 64 8.46 -1.51 -2.54
N ILE A 65 8.18 -1.42 -3.85
CA ILE A 65 8.06 -2.60 -4.73
C ILE A 65 9.38 -3.38 -4.75
N SER A 66 10.50 -2.70 -4.97
CA SER A 66 11.82 -3.33 -4.96
C SER A 66 12.17 -3.95 -3.62
N TRP A 67 11.78 -3.31 -2.51
CA TRP A 67 12.06 -3.81 -1.16
C TRP A 67 11.19 -5.01 -0.81
N TYR A 68 9.90 -4.97 -1.15
CA TYR A 68 9.00 -6.10 -0.99
C TYR A 68 9.47 -7.31 -1.81
N GLY A 69 9.86 -7.08 -3.07
CA GLY A 69 10.63 -8.01 -3.89
C GLY A 69 9.91 -9.28 -4.35
N ARG A 70 8.61 -9.44 -4.03
CA ARG A 70 7.80 -10.62 -4.42
C ARG A 70 6.80 -10.35 -5.53
N MET A 71 6.56 -9.07 -5.82
CA MET A 71 5.72 -8.62 -6.92
C MET A 71 6.52 -7.64 -7.78
N ASP A 72 6.41 -7.77 -9.10
CA ASP A 72 6.86 -6.72 -10.00
C ASP A 72 5.82 -5.57 -10.10
N ARG A 73 6.22 -4.46 -10.72
CA ARG A 73 5.34 -3.29 -10.86
C ARG A 73 4.03 -3.62 -11.58
N ASN A 74 4.05 -4.48 -12.60
CA ASN A 74 2.84 -4.84 -13.34
C ASN A 74 1.91 -5.71 -12.49
N GLU A 75 2.46 -6.63 -11.70
CA GLU A 75 1.70 -7.42 -10.74
C GLU A 75 1.04 -6.53 -9.68
N VAL A 76 1.76 -5.53 -9.15
CA VAL A 76 1.23 -4.56 -8.18
C VAL A 76 0.11 -3.72 -8.79
N GLU A 77 0.33 -3.14 -9.97
CA GLU A 77 -0.67 -2.35 -10.69
C GLU A 77 -1.92 -3.20 -11.00
N ALA A 78 -1.74 -4.45 -11.42
CA ALA A 78 -2.84 -5.37 -11.69
C ALA A 78 -3.65 -5.71 -10.43
N ALA A 79 -2.97 -5.96 -9.30
CA ALA A 79 -3.63 -6.24 -8.02
C ALA A 79 -4.45 -5.05 -7.55
N ILE A 80 -3.86 -3.85 -7.51
CA ILE A 80 -4.54 -2.63 -7.08
C ILE A 80 -5.70 -2.27 -8.03
N ARG A 81 -5.51 -2.42 -9.34
CA ARG A 81 -6.58 -2.20 -10.32
C ARG A 81 -7.72 -3.20 -10.17
N THR A 82 -7.43 -4.45 -9.81
CA THR A 82 -8.46 -5.47 -9.55
C THR A 82 -9.29 -5.05 -8.35
N ILE A 83 -8.63 -4.68 -7.26
CA ILE A 83 -9.28 -4.17 -6.04
C ILE A 83 -10.18 -2.98 -6.41
N LEU A 84 -9.64 -1.94 -7.05
CA LEU A 84 -10.40 -0.72 -7.38
C LEU A 84 -11.55 -0.91 -8.39
N ARG A 85 -11.64 -2.07 -9.05
CA ARG A 85 -12.74 -2.40 -9.97
C ARG A 85 -13.81 -3.30 -9.36
N SER A 86 -13.48 -3.97 -8.26
CA SER A 86 -14.35 -4.93 -7.59
C SER A 86 -15.31 -4.30 -6.59
N ILE A 87 -15.29 -2.97 -6.48
CA ILE A 87 -15.99 -2.10 -5.53
C ILE A 87 -16.49 -0.87 -6.28
#